data_AF-A0A9X5XM27-F1
#
_entry.id   AF-A0A9X5XM27-F1
#
_cell.length_a   1.000
_cell.length_b   1.000
_cell.length_c   1.000
_cell.angle_alpha   90.00
_cell.angle_beta   90.00
_cell.angle_gamma   90.00
#
_symmetry.space_group_name_H-M   'P 1'
#
loop_
_entity.id
_entity.type
_entity.pdbx_description
1 polymer ?
#
loop_
_entity_poly.entity_id
_entity_poly.type
_entity_poly.pdbx_seq_one_letter_code
_entity_poly.pdbx_strand_id
1 'polypeptide(L)'
;HGDRAVKPDVTAPGVGIVAARAAGTTMGEPVDQYYVAASGTSMATPHVAGAAALLAQAHPTWSGQRLKDALISTAHTVGGQQVTEEGGGRVDVAAAALGPVTATGSVALGPYGTGGDNGAPRTATVRYTNTSDKDVTLALAARLAT
;
A
#
# COMPACT_ATOMS: atom_id res chain seq x y z
N HIS A 1 -8.32 -20.46 5.69
CA HIS A 1 -8.57 -19.19 6.41
C HIS A 1 -7.87 -18.06 5.69
N GLY A 2 -8.57 -16.93 5.47
CA GLY A 2 -8.11 -15.77 4.70
C GLY A 2 -9.32 -15.09 4.06
N ASP A 3 -9.42 -13.77 4.16
CA ASP A 3 -10.52 -12.95 3.60
C ASP A 3 -10.50 -12.85 2.06
N ARG A 4 -9.47 -13.46 1.44
CA ARG A 4 -9.24 -13.48 -0.02
C ARG A 4 -9.15 -12.08 -0.63
N ALA A 5 -8.76 -11.09 0.16
CA ALA A 5 -8.40 -9.78 -0.35
C ALA A 5 -7.14 -9.88 -1.22
N VAL A 6 -7.05 -9.02 -2.24
CA VAL A 6 -5.84 -8.88 -3.04
C VAL A 6 -4.69 -8.44 -2.13
N LYS A 7 -3.53 -9.09 -2.28
CA LYS A 7 -2.29 -8.79 -1.58
C LYS A 7 -1.12 -8.78 -2.57
N PRO A 8 -0.05 -8.01 -2.30
CA PRO A 8 0.14 -7.12 -1.13
C PRO A 8 -0.79 -5.88 -1.16
N ASP A 9 -0.85 -5.12 -0.06
CA ASP A 9 -1.63 -3.87 -0.04
C ASP A 9 -0.89 -2.73 -0.77
N VAL A 10 0.42 -2.62 -0.55
CA VAL A 10 1.34 -1.63 -1.16
C VAL A 10 2.75 -2.21 -1.26
N THR A 11 3.63 -1.55 -2.00
CA THR A 11 5.07 -1.81 -2.05
C THR A 11 5.89 -0.63 -1.53
N ALA A 12 7.13 -0.92 -1.15
CA ALA A 12 8.10 0.07 -0.71
C ALA A 12 9.53 -0.41 -1.02
N PRO A 13 10.55 0.47 -0.96
CA PRO A 13 11.94 0.08 -1.18
C PRO A 13 12.37 -1.03 -0.23
N GLY A 14 12.78 -2.17 -0.79
CA GLY A 14 13.21 -3.34 -0.02
C GLY A 14 14.44 -4.04 -0.57
N VAL A 15 15.12 -3.47 -1.57
CA VAL A 15 16.31 -4.06 -2.20
C VAL A 15 17.48 -3.10 -2.02
N GLY A 16 18.63 -3.64 -1.59
CA GLY A 16 19.85 -2.85 -1.37
C GLY A 16 19.69 -1.78 -0.28
N ILE A 17 18.83 -2.03 0.71
CA ILE A 17 18.56 -1.08 1.79
C ILE A 17 19.74 -1.10 2.76
N VAL A 18 20.39 0.05 2.91
CA VAL A 18 21.42 0.27 3.93
C VAL A 18 20.75 0.64 5.26
N ALA A 19 21.01 -0.15 6.29
CA ALA A 19 20.44 0.04 7.63
C ALA A 19 21.47 -0.24 8.72
N ALA A 20 21.17 0.19 9.95
CA ALA A 20 22.04 -0.04 11.10
C ALA A 20 22.23 -1.54 11.35
N ARG A 21 23.47 -1.90 11.68
CA ARG A 21 23.92 -3.27 11.92
C ARG A 21 24.32 -3.42 13.39
N ALA A 22 23.76 -4.44 14.05
CA ALA A 22 24.16 -4.78 15.40
C ALA A 22 25.47 -5.60 15.41
N ALA A 23 26.32 -5.36 16.40
CA ALA A 23 27.55 -6.12 16.59
C ALA A 23 27.25 -7.62 16.74
N GLY A 24 28.05 -8.47 16.08
CA GLY A 24 27.88 -9.93 16.11
C GLY A 24 26.80 -10.48 15.17
N THR A 25 26.18 -9.66 14.32
CA THR A 25 25.19 -10.13 13.33
C THR A 25 25.81 -10.39 11.95
N THR A 26 25.25 -11.36 11.23
CA THR A 26 25.70 -11.82 9.90
C THR A 26 24.65 -11.63 8.80
N MET A 27 23.54 -10.95 9.11
CA MET A 27 22.52 -10.61 8.11
C MET A 27 23.12 -9.62 7.10
N GLY A 28 22.78 -9.79 5.81
CA GLY A 28 23.11 -8.87 4.73
C GLY A 28 24.61 -8.75 4.40
N GLU A 29 24.93 -7.82 3.51
CA GLU A 29 26.32 -7.48 3.15
C GLU A 29 26.79 -6.31 4.02
N PRO A 30 27.84 -6.47 4.85
CA PRO A 30 28.38 -5.37 5.63
C PRO A 30 28.83 -4.21 4.75
N VAL A 31 28.37 -3.00 5.08
CA VAL A 31 28.89 -1.75 4.46
C VAL A 31 30.09 -1.26 5.28
N ASP A 32 29.95 -1.27 6.61
CA ASP A 32 31.01 -1.00 7.57
C ASP A 32 30.72 -1.68 8.93
N GLN A 33 31.34 -1.20 10.01
CA GLN A 33 31.13 -1.72 11.36
C GLN A 33 29.74 -1.45 11.95
N TYR A 34 29.02 -0.44 11.45
CA TYR A 34 27.72 0.04 11.97
C TYR A 34 26.57 -0.13 10.98
N TYR A 35 26.85 -0.45 9.71
CA TYR A 35 25.84 -0.53 8.65
C TYR A 35 25.94 -1.81 7.81
N VAL A 36 24.78 -2.23 7.30
CA VAL A 36 24.60 -3.39 6.43
C VAL A 36 23.67 -3.04 5.28
N ALA A 37 23.96 -3.54 4.09
CA ALA A 37 23.04 -3.55 2.96
C ALA A 37 22.28 -4.89 2.92
N ALA A 38 20.95 -4.84 2.90
CA ALA A 38 20.11 -6.04 2.86
C ALA A 38 18.94 -5.88 1.89
N SER A 39 18.39 -7.02 1.46
CA SER A 39 17.23 -7.08 0.57
C SER A 39 16.17 -8.01 1.14
N GLY A 40 14.90 -7.64 1.00
CA GLY A 40 13.75 -8.43 1.41
C GLY A 40 12.54 -7.56 1.74
N THR A 41 11.36 -8.18 1.76
CA THR A 41 10.13 -7.52 2.23
C THR A 41 10.25 -7.05 3.68
N SER A 42 11.06 -7.73 4.51
CA SER A 42 11.45 -7.27 5.84
C SER A 42 12.07 -5.87 5.85
N MET A 43 12.71 -5.44 4.76
CA MET A 43 13.29 -4.10 4.63
C MET A 43 12.32 -3.09 4.01
N ALA A 44 11.35 -3.55 3.23
CA ALA A 44 10.22 -2.72 2.78
C ALA A 44 9.25 -2.40 3.93
N THR A 45 8.98 -3.35 4.82
CA THR A 45 8.07 -3.19 5.97
C THR A 45 8.36 -1.95 6.84
N PRO A 46 9.59 -1.68 7.31
CA PRO A 46 9.88 -0.49 8.11
C PRO A 46 9.69 0.83 7.34
N HIS A 47 9.84 0.85 6.00
CA HIS A 47 9.50 2.03 5.20
C HIS A 47 7.99 2.31 5.24
N VAL A 48 7.16 1.29 5.09
CA VAL A 48 5.69 1.43 5.19
C VAL A 48 5.28 1.81 6.61
N ALA A 49 5.91 1.23 7.64
CA ALA A 49 5.65 1.60 9.03
C ALA A 49 6.01 3.06 9.33
N GLY A 50 7.16 3.54 8.83
CA GLY A 50 7.57 4.93 8.92
C GLY A 50 6.61 5.88 8.20
N ALA A 51 6.16 5.51 6.99
CA ALA A 51 5.13 6.25 6.26
C ALA A 51 3.83 6.36 7.06
N ALA A 52 3.34 5.25 7.61
CA ALA A 52 2.14 5.25 8.46
C ALA A 52 2.31 6.13 9.70
N ALA A 53 3.48 6.12 10.33
CA ALA A 53 3.79 6.97 11.48
C ALA A 53 3.79 8.47 11.11
N LEU A 54 4.38 8.84 9.96
CA LEU A 54 4.36 10.22 9.45
C LEU A 54 2.92 10.69 9.16
N LEU A 55 2.10 9.84 8.56
CA LEU A 55 0.68 10.16 8.34
C LEU A 55 -0.07 10.30 9.66
N ALA A 56 0.17 9.43 10.63
CA ALA A 56 -0.46 9.52 11.95
C ALA A 56 -0.05 10.80 12.68
N GLN A 57 1.19 11.27 12.50
CA GLN A 57 1.66 12.55 13.03
C GLN A 57 0.99 13.73 12.32
N ALA A 58 0.90 13.69 10.99
CA ALA A 58 0.27 14.75 10.19
C ALA A 58 -1.26 14.82 10.40
N HIS A 59 -1.89 13.68 10.68
CA HIS A 59 -3.33 13.54 10.84
C HIS A 59 -3.71 12.78 12.12
N PRO A 60 -3.57 13.41 13.31
CA PRO A 60 -3.71 12.72 14.60
C PRO A 60 -5.10 12.11 14.87
N THR A 61 -6.13 12.53 14.12
CA THR A 61 -7.51 12.05 14.26
C THR A 61 -7.85 10.93 13.29
N TRP A 62 -6.95 10.56 12.37
CA TRP A 62 -7.21 9.48 11.42
C TRP A 62 -7.15 8.12 12.13
N SER A 63 -8.12 7.26 11.80
CA SER A 63 -8.09 5.87 12.23
C SER A 63 -7.03 5.08 11.47
N GLY A 64 -6.62 3.93 12.02
CA GLY A 64 -5.72 3.00 11.32
C GLY A 64 -6.22 2.60 9.93
N GLN A 65 -7.54 2.43 9.77
CA GLN A 65 -8.13 2.15 8.46
C GLN A 65 -7.97 3.33 7.50
N ARG A 66 -8.17 4.57 7.97
CA ARG A 66 -7.99 5.76 7.12
C ARG A 66 -6.53 5.98 6.72
N LEU A 67 -5.58 5.68 7.61
CA LEU A 67 -4.14 5.68 7.29
C LEU A 67 -3.83 4.64 6.20
N LYS A 68 -4.36 3.42 6.34
CA LYS A 68 -4.20 2.35 5.33
C LYS A 68 -4.80 2.77 3.99
N ASP A 69 -6.02 3.29 3.98
CA ASP A 69 -6.70 3.74 2.76
C ASP A 69 -5.93 4.85 2.05
N ALA A 70 -5.40 5.83 2.80
CA ALA A 70 -4.56 6.88 2.24
C ALA A 70 -3.28 6.32 1.61
N LEU A 71 -2.57 5.43 2.30
CA LEU A 71 -1.33 4.82 1.79
C LEU A 71 -1.56 4.01 0.50
N ILE A 72 -2.68 3.29 0.39
CA ILE A 72 -2.99 2.48 -0.79
C ILE A 72 -3.48 3.36 -1.94
N SER A 73 -4.46 4.23 -1.69
CA SER A 73 -5.16 4.97 -2.76
C SER A 73 -4.32 6.07 -3.40
N THR A 74 -3.22 6.48 -2.75
CA THR A 74 -2.30 7.51 -3.25
C THR A 74 -0.94 6.95 -3.68
N ALA A 75 -0.76 5.63 -3.60
CA ALA A 75 0.45 4.97 -4.05
C ALA A 75 0.64 5.10 -5.57
N HIS A 76 1.90 5.05 -5.99
CA HIS A 76 2.29 5.11 -7.40
C HIS A 76 2.46 3.71 -7.97
N THR A 77 1.59 3.35 -8.91
CA THR A 77 1.72 2.10 -9.67
C THR A 77 2.89 2.17 -10.65
N VAL A 78 3.54 1.03 -10.86
CA VAL A 78 4.63 0.88 -11.81
C VAL A 78 4.11 0.14 -13.05
N GLY A 79 4.37 0.73 -14.23
CA GLY A 79 3.87 0.17 -15.48
C GLY A 79 4.42 -1.23 -15.74
N GLY A 80 3.51 -2.19 -15.97
CA GLY A 80 3.86 -3.58 -16.26
C GLY A 80 3.84 -4.51 -15.05
N GLN A 81 3.44 -4.02 -13.87
CA GLN A 81 3.27 -4.83 -12.66
C GLN A 81 1.80 -5.21 -12.47
N GLN A 82 1.58 -6.40 -11.94
CA GLN A 82 0.25 -6.89 -11.59
C GLN A 82 -0.15 -6.38 -10.20
N VAL A 83 -1.45 -6.19 -9.98
CA VAL A 83 -1.98 -5.81 -8.65
C VAL A 83 -1.62 -6.84 -7.56
N THR A 84 -1.42 -8.10 -7.94
CA THR A 84 -0.96 -9.19 -7.06
C THR A 84 0.53 -9.13 -6.73
N GLU A 85 1.28 -8.27 -7.42
CA GLU A 85 2.71 -8.02 -7.19
C GLU A 85 2.93 -6.71 -6.44
N GLU A 86 2.20 -5.64 -6.79
CA GLU A 86 2.43 -4.30 -6.24
C GLU A 86 1.32 -3.74 -5.34
N GLY A 87 0.16 -4.38 -5.27
CA GLY A 87 -1.01 -3.87 -4.56
C GLY A 87 -1.52 -2.56 -5.17
N GLY A 88 -1.70 -1.53 -4.34
CA GLY A 88 -1.97 -0.15 -4.80
C GLY A 88 -0.77 0.54 -5.45
N GLY A 89 0.42 -0.08 -5.42
CA GLY A 89 1.67 0.48 -5.95
C GLY A 89 2.66 0.84 -4.85
N ARG A 90 3.70 1.59 -5.23
CA ARG A 90 4.75 2.07 -4.32
C ARG A 90 4.25 3.23 -3.48
N VAL A 91 4.43 3.16 -2.16
CA VAL A 91 4.02 4.22 -1.23
C VAL A 91 4.59 5.59 -1.65
N ASP A 92 3.72 6.60 -1.66
CA ASP A 92 4.08 8.02 -1.73
C ASP A 92 3.57 8.74 -0.48
N VAL A 93 4.49 9.07 0.42
CA VAL A 93 4.17 9.74 1.69
C VAL A 93 3.66 11.17 1.46
N ALA A 94 4.19 11.89 0.46
CA ALA A 94 3.80 13.26 0.20
C ALA A 94 2.37 13.30 -0.35
N ALA A 95 2.06 12.44 -1.33
CA ALA A 95 0.70 12.30 -1.85
C ALA A 95 -0.28 11.86 -0.75
N ALA A 96 0.09 10.89 0.09
CA ALA A 96 -0.79 10.38 1.14
C ALA A 96 -1.04 11.39 2.29
N ALA A 97 -0.02 12.18 2.65
CA ALA A 97 -0.12 13.13 3.76
C ALA A 97 -0.68 14.50 3.34
N LEU A 98 -0.39 14.96 2.12
CA LEU A 98 -0.68 16.33 1.67
C LEU A 98 -1.67 16.38 0.50
N GLY A 99 -1.92 15.24 -0.16
CA GLY A 99 -2.85 15.16 -1.28
C GLY A 99 -4.29 15.47 -0.87
N PRO A 100 -5.07 16.13 -1.73
CA PRO A 100 -6.43 16.54 -1.39
C PRO A 100 -7.43 15.38 -1.47
N VAL A 101 -7.09 14.27 -2.14
CA VAL A 101 -8.00 13.16 -2.40
C VAL A 101 -7.41 11.84 -1.89
N THR A 102 -8.21 11.13 -1.11
CA THR A 102 -7.96 9.73 -0.72
C THR A 102 -9.18 8.90 -1.09
N ALA A 103 -9.00 7.59 -1.24
CA ALA A 103 -10.09 6.67 -1.55
C ALA A 103 -10.04 5.40 -0.71
N THR A 104 -11.10 4.60 -0.74
CA THR A 104 -11.08 3.22 -0.21
C THR A 104 -9.90 2.46 -0.83
N GLY A 105 -8.97 1.98 0.00
CA GLY A 105 -7.71 1.41 -0.49
C GLY A 105 -7.87 0.05 -1.15
N SER A 106 -8.61 -0.86 -0.51
CA SER A 106 -8.83 -2.21 -1.02
C SER A 106 -10.24 -2.69 -0.69
N VAL A 107 -10.83 -3.47 -1.59
CA VAL A 107 -12.14 -4.07 -1.41
C VAL A 107 -12.06 -5.56 -1.72
N ALA A 108 -12.58 -6.40 -0.82
CA ALA A 108 -12.71 -7.83 -1.04
C ALA A 108 -14.14 -8.16 -1.48
N LEU A 109 -14.29 -8.69 -2.70
CA LEU A 109 -15.59 -9.16 -3.23
C LEU A 109 -15.81 -10.66 -3.01
N GLY A 110 -14.91 -11.34 -2.30
CA GLY A 110 -14.96 -12.78 -2.08
C GLY A 110 -14.61 -13.62 -3.32
N PRO A 111 -14.59 -14.95 -3.22
CA PRO A 111 -14.20 -15.85 -4.31
C PRO A 111 -15.22 -15.88 -5.44
N TYR A 112 -14.76 -15.83 -6.69
CA TYR A 112 -15.60 -16.21 -7.83
C TYR A 112 -15.69 -17.74 -7.87
N GLY A 113 -16.84 -18.31 -7.50
CA GLY A 113 -17.04 -19.76 -7.46
C GLY A 113 -17.55 -20.27 -8.81
N THR A 114 -16.99 -21.35 -9.33
CA THR A 114 -17.47 -22.05 -10.54
C THR A 114 -18.63 -23.01 -10.28
N GLY A 115 -19.15 -23.08 -9.04
CA GLY A 115 -20.28 -23.94 -8.66
C GLY A 115 -21.22 -23.23 -7.70
N GLY A 116 -22.49 -23.10 -8.09
CA GLY A 116 -23.62 -22.71 -7.24
C GLY A 116 -23.98 -21.21 -7.26
N ASP A 117 -22.99 -20.32 -7.28
CA ASP A 117 -23.22 -18.88 -7.43
C ASP A 117 -23.23 -18.53 -8.93
N ASN A 118 -24.39 -18.68 -9.57
CA ASN A 118 -24.65 -18.47 -11.00
C ASN A 118 -24.44 -17.00 -11.47
N GLY A 119 -23.21 -16.47 -11.42
CA GLY A 119 -22.92 -15.14 -11.96
C GLY A 119 -23.68 -13.99 -11.31
N ALA A 120 -24.11 -14.15 -10.05
CA ALA A 120 -24.81 -13.10 -9.33
C ALA A 120 -23.90 -11.86 -9.17
N PRO A 121 -24.36 -10.65 -9.52
CA PRO A 121 -23.56 -9.43 -9.37
C PRO A 121 -23.13 -9.24 -7.91
N ARG A 122 -21.85 -8.93 -7.71
CA ARG A 122 -21.31 -8.51 -6.42
C ARG A 122 -21.01 -7.03 -6.46
N THR A 123 -21.44 -6.32 -5.44
CA THR A 123 -21.30 -4.88 -5.34
C THR A 123 -20.50 -4.53 -4.10
N ALA A 124 -19.61 -3.57 -4.24
CA ALA A 124 -18.97 -2.91 -3.12
C ALA A 124 -18.79 -1.43 -3.43
N THR A 125 -18.68 -0.64 -2.36
CA THR A 125 -18.59 0.82 -2.45
C THR A 125 -17.14 1.25 -2.37
N VAL A 126 -16.69 1.99 -3.38
CA VAL A 126 -15.43 2.75 -3.33
C VAL A 126 -15.77 4.19 -2.98
N ARG A 127 -15.28 4.66 -1.82
CA ARG A 127 -15.50 6.04 -1.37
C ARG A 127 -14.29 6.89 -1.72
N TYR A 128 -14.52 8.05 -2.33
CA TYR A 128 -13.53 9.11 -2.48
C TYR A 128 -13.79 10.21 -1.45
N THR A 129 -12.73 10.74 -0.86
CA THR A 129 -12.78 11.84 0.11
C THR A 129 -11.88 12.96 -0.40
N ASN A 130 -12.49 14.10 -0.73
CA ASN A 130 -11.77 15.35 -1.00
C ASN A 130 -11.71 16.19 0.28
N THR A 131 -10.51 16.50 0.76
CA THR A 131 -10.28 17.32 1.96
C THR A 131 -9.89 18.77 1.63
N SER A 132 -9.87 19.14 0.34
CA SER A 132 -9.66 20.51 -0.08
C SER A 132 -10.96 21.32 -0.13
N ASP A 133 -10.81 22.63 -0.26
CA ASP A 133 -11.88 23.60 -0.47
C ASP A 133 -12.25 23.78 -1.96
N LYS A 134 -11.64 22.99 -2.85
CA LYS A 134 -11.83 23.08 -4.30
C LYS A 134 -12.44 21.81 -4.84
N ASP A 135 -13.31 21.96 -5.83
CA ASP A 135 -13.85 20.82 -6.55
C ASP A 135 -12.74 20.07 -7.29
N VAL A 136 -12.77 18.73 -7.20
CA VAL A 136 -11.86 17.84 -7.91
C VAL A 136 -12.67 16.98 -8.87
N THR A 137 -12.29 16.99 -10.15
CA THR A 137 -12.85 16.10 -11.17
C THR A 137 -11.94 14.90 -11.34
N LEU A 138 -12.50 13.68 -11.23
CA LEU A 138 -11.77 12.43 -11.37
C LEU A 138 -12.23 11.67 -12.62
N ALA A 139 -11.29 11.17 -13.41
CA ALA A 139 -11.56 10.21 -14.47
C ALA A 139 -11.38 8.79 -13.92
N LEU A 140 -12.46 8.01 -13.89
CA LEU A 140 -12.47 6.66 -13.32
C LEU A 140 -12.41 5.60 -14.43
N ALA A 141 -11.61 4.57 -14.21
CA ALA A 141 -11.55 3.39 -15.06
C ALA A 141 -11.48 2.13 -14.19
N ALA A 142 -12.20 1.08 -14.58
CA ALA A 142 -12.12 -0.23 -13.98
C ALA A 142 -11.50 -1.21 -14.98
N ARG A 143 -10.56 -2.03 -14.52
CA ARG A 143 -9.90 -3.06 -15.34
C ARG A 143 -9.90 -4.37 -14.58
N LEU A 144 -10.13 -5.46 -15.30
CA LEU A 144 -9.90 -6.79 -14.77
C LEU A 144 -8.41 -7.12 -14.94
N ALA A 145 -7.73 -7.44 -13.85
CA ALA A 145 -6.40 -8.04 -13.90
C ALA A 145 -6.58 -9.56 -13.94
N THR A 146 -6.14 -10.19 -15.02
CA THR A 146 -6.19 -11.64 -15.24
C THR A 146 -4.83 -12.27 -15.00
#